data_AF-A0A1S3KPP3-F1
#
_entry.id   AF-A0A1S3KPP3-F1
#
_cell.length_a   1.000
_cell.length_b   1.000
_cell.length_c   1.000
_cell.angle_alpha   90.00
_cell.angle_beta   90.00
_cell.angle_gamma   90.00
#
_symmetry.space_group_name_H-M   'P 1'
#
loop_
_entity.id
_entity.type
_entity.pdbx_description
1 polymer ?
#
loop_
_entity_poly.entity_id
_entity_poly.type
_entity_poly.pdbx_seq_one_letter_code
_entity_poly.pdbx_strand_id
1 'polypeptide(L)'
;MRLAVLYVCGALLAISMTPGNYANPSEGTFQWGTESGSCLVTLKPAGNCGGEGIEEEACPYRFILPPLDIMLPWQLRELERTVKEVQRLKETVEQLKRACMECKMSQRERERERLGDRKREQVRLGDREREKEGEKKSERQGGRERKMEMEKDGEGGKGER
;
A
#
# COMPACT_ATOMS: atom_id res chain seq x y z
N MET A 1 -41.02 -74.81 21.16
CA MET A 1 -40.16 -74.15 20.16
C MET A 1 -40.94 -73.38 19.08
N ARG A 2 -41.94 -73.98 18.39
CA ARG A 2 -42.67 -73.30 17.30
C ARG A 2 -43.44 -72.04 17.73
N LEU A 3 -44.03 -72.03 18.94
CA LEU A 3 -44.77 -70.88 19.48
C LEU A 3 -43.86 -69.67 19.76
N ALA A 4 -42.61 -69.90 20.18
CA ALA A 4 -41.65 -68.83 20.42
C ALA A 4 -41.22 -68.16 19.10
N VAL A 5 -41.04 -68.94 18.03
CA VAL A 5 -40.72 -68.42 16.70
C VAL A 5 -41.87 -67.57 16.15
N LEU A 6 -43.11 -68.03 16.30
CA LEU A 6 -44.28 -67.26 15.88
C LEU A 6 -44.45 -65.96 16.68
N TYR A 7 -44.16 -65.99 17.98
CA TYR A 7 -44.21 -64.79 18.83
C TYR A 7 -43.13 -63.77 18.44
N VAL A 8 -41.91 -64.22 18.18
CA VAL A 8 -40.80 -63.37 17.73
C VAL A 8 -41.09 -62.78 16.34
N CYS A 9 -41.58 -63.58 15.39
CA CYS A 9 -41.97 -63.08 14.06
C CYS A 9 -43.16 -62.13 14.12
N GLY A 10 -44.15 -62.38 14.98
CA GLY A 10 -45.29 -61.50 15.18
C GLY A 10 -44.89 -60.13 15.76
N ALA A 11 -43.97 -60.12 16.73
CA ALA A 11 -43.43 -58.89 17.31
C ALA A 11 -42.59 -58.09 16.30
N LEU A 12 -41.74 -58.76 15.51
CA LEU A 12 -40.97 -58.13 14.43
C LEU A 12 -41.86 -57.51 13.35
N LEU A 13 -42.92 -58.21 12.93
CA LEU A 13 -43.87 -57.68 11.96
C LEU A 13 -44.64 -56.47 12.51
N ALA A 14 -45.02 -56.49 13.80
CA ALA A 14 -45.67 -55.35 14.45
C ALA A 14 -44.76 -54.11 14.52
N ILE A 15 -43.45 -54.28 14.68
CA ILE A 15 -42.48 -53.16 14.64
C ILE A 15 -42.37 -52.60 13.22
N SER A 16 -42.36 -53.46 12.19
CA SER A 16 -42.28 -53.05 10.78
C SER A 16 -43.54 -52.34 10.23
N MET A 17 -44.70 -52.61 10.83
CA MET A 17 -45.99 -52.06 10.41
C MET A 17 -46.46 -50.87 11.26
N THR A 18 -45.61 -50.37 12.17
CA THR A 18 -45.82 -49.01 12.67
C THR A 18 -45.78 -48.06 11.47
N PRO A 19 -46.66 -47.05 11.37
CA PRO A 19 -46.44 -45.93 10.47
C PRO A 19 -45.26 -45.13 11.04
N GLY A 20 -44.06 -45.71 10.95
CA GLY A 20 -42.83 -44.97 11.03
C GLY A 20 -42.91 -43.92 9.94
N ASN A 21 -42.73 -42.66 10.33
CA ASN A 21 -42.37 -41.57 9.45
C ASN A 21 -41.25 -42.03 8.51
N TYR A 22 -41.60 -42.62 7.36
CA TYR A 22 -40.76 -42.54 6.19
C TYR A 22 -40.85 -41.08 5.78
N ALA A 23 -39.90 -40.30 6.30
CA ALA A 23 -39.62 -38.98 5.77
C ALA A 23 -39.39 -39.18 4.27
N ASN A 24 -40.39 -38.82 3.46
CA ASN A 24 -40.16 -38.60 2.05
C ASN A 24 -39.11 -37.48 1.98
N PRO A 25 -37.89 -37.72 1.48
CA PRO A 25 -36.84 -36.71 1.46
C PRO A 25 -37.12 -35.58 0.44
N SER A 26 -38.24 -35.66 -0.28
CA SER A 26 -38.57 -34.72 -1.34
C SER A 26 -38.89 -33.32 -0.84
N GLU A 27 -39.50 -33.12 0.35
CA GLU A 27 -39.86 -31.78 0.86
C GLU A 27 -39.69 -31.70 2.39
N GLY A 28 -38.45 -31.78 2.89
CA GLY A 28 -38.16 -31.71 4.32
C GLY A 28 -37.68 -30.33 4.78
N THR A 29 -38.58 -29.45 5.20
CA THR A 29 -38.18 -28.33 6.08
C THR A 29 -37.93 -28.91 7.47
N PHE A 30 -36.70 -29.34 7.74
CA PHE A 30 -36.31 -29.80 9.07
C PHE A 30 -36.16 -28.60 10.01
N GLN A 31 -37.18 -28.35 10.83
CA GLN A 31 -37.06 -27.45 11.98
C GLN A 31 -36.50 -28.26 13.15
N TRP A 32 -35.17 -28.25 13.31
CA TRP A 32 -34.58 -28.64 14.59
C TRP A 32 -34.81 -27.49 15.56
N GLY A 33 -35.80 -27.67 16.45
CA GLY A 33 -36.15 -26.69 17.46
C GLY A 33 -36.90 -27.38 18.58
N THR A 34 -36.18 -27.94 19.55
CA THR A 34 -36.78 -28.27 20.85
C THR A 34 -37.30 -27.00 21.51
N GLU A 35 -38.32 -27.14 22.34
CA GLU A 35 -39.17 -26.14 23.02
C GLU A 35 -38.41 -25.19 23.99
N SER A 36 -37.12 -24.98 23.78
CA SER A 36 -36.25 -24.14 24.59
C SER A 36 -35.34 -23.32 23.68
N GLY A 37 -35.87 -22.21 23.16
CA GLY A 37 -35.10 -21.05 22.67
C GLY A 37 -33.92 -21.29 21.71
N SER A 38 -33.89 -22.41 20.98
CA SER A 38 -32.74 -22.76 20.14
C SER A 38 -32.82 -22.09 18.76
N CYS A 39 -31.65 -21.64 18.30
CA CYS A 39 -31.46 -20.84 17.10
C CYS A 39 -32.06 -21.53 15.86
N LEU A 40 -32.97 -20.86 15.13
CA LEU A 40 -33.55 -21.37 13.89
C LEU A 40 -32.50 -21.37 12.80
N VAL A 41 -31.95 -22.55 12.50
CA VAL A 41 -31.00 -22.73 11.41
C VAL A 41 -31.72 -23.34 10.21
N THR A 42 -31.51 -22.79 9.02
CA THR A 42 -32.10 -23.34 7.80
C THR A 42 -31.09 -24.18 7.05
N LEU A 43 -31.39 -25.46 6.86
CA LEU A 43 -30.65 -26.35 5.97
C LEU A 43 -31.39 -26.42 4.63
N LYS A 44 -30.70 -26.15 3.52
CA LYS A 44 -31.27 -26.32 2.16
C LYS A 44 -30.37 -27.24 1.33
N PRO A 45 -30.90 -28.19 0.56
CA PRO A 45 -30.09 -28.90 -0.43
C PRO A 45 -29.53 -27.88 -1.43
N ALA A 46 -28.23 -27.97 -1.72
CA ALA A 46 -27.61 -27.12 -2.72
C ALA A 46 -27.81 -27.76 -4.10
N GLY A 47 -28.94 -27.42 -4.73
CA GLY A 47 -29.30 -27.87 -6.08
C GLY A 47 -30.49 -28.83 -6.10
N ASN A 48 -30.78 -29.38 -7.29
CA ASN A 48 -31.88 -30.31 -7.52
C ASN A 48 -31.48 -31.73 -7.09
N CYS A 49 -31.56 -32.01 -5.79
CA CYS A 49 -31.39 -33.35 -5.26
C CYS A 49 -32.76 -34.05 -5.25
N GLY A 50 -32.89 -35.18 -5.96
CA GLY A 50 -34.16 -35.89 -6.16
C GLY A 50 -34.49 -36.26 -7.62
N GLY A 51 -33.53 -36.16 -8.54
CA GLY A 51 -33.66 -36.68 -9.92
C GLY A 51 -33.19 -38.14 -10.02
N GLU A 52 -33.84 -38.92 -10.89
CA GLU A 52 -33.45 -40.30 -11.21
C GLU A 52 -31.98 -40.33 -11.71
N GLY A 53 -31.09 -40.95 -10.93
CA GLY A 53 -29.66 -41.09 -11.24
C GLY A 53 -28.69 -40.27 -10.39
N ILE A 54 -29.15 -39.52 -9.37
CA ILE A 54 -28.27 -38.86 -8.39
C ILE A 54 -28.13 -39.76 -7.16
N GLU A 55 -26.93 -40.26 -6.88
CA GLU A 55 -26.63 -40.98 -5.65
C GLU A 55 -26.92 -40.07 -4.45
N GLU A 56 -27.79 -40.52 -3.54
CA GLU A 56 -28.25 -39.76 -2.36
C GLU A 56 -27.09 -39.29 -1.45
N GLU A 57 -25.92 -39.94 -1.58
CA GLU A 57 -24.70 -39.69 -0.82
C GLU A 57 -23.92 -38.43 -1.26
N ALA A 58 -24.31 -37.78 -2.37
CA ALA A 58 -23.51 -36.70 -2.98
C ALA A 58 -24.19 -35.32 -3.02
N CYS A 59 -25.31 -35.11 -2.32
CA CYS A 59 -25.98 -33.81 -2.30
C CYS A 59 -25.34 -32.86 -1.26
N PRO A 60 -24.61 -31.80 -1.67
CA PRO A 60 -24.08 -30.83 -0.72
C PRO A 60 -25.23 -30.04 -0.09
N TYR A 61 -25.25 -29.91 1.24
CA TYR A 61 -26.24 -29.08 1.94
C TYR A 61 -25.69 -27.68 2.23
N ARG A 62 -26.52 -26.66 2.05
CA ARG A 62 -26.26 -25.28 2.45
C ARG A 62 -26.83 -25.03 3.84
N PHE A 63 -25.95 -24.70 4.76
CA PHE A 63 -26.28 -24.33 6.13
C PHE A 63 -26.39 -22.80 6.24
N ILE A 64 -27.56 -22.29 6.62
CA ILE A 64 -27.82 -20.85 6.75
C ILE A 64 -28.10 -20.55 8.23
N LEU A 65 -27.11 -19.91 8.86
CA LEU A 65 -27.21 -19.40 10.23
C LEU A 65 -27.88 -18.01 10.23
N PRO A 66 -28.72 -17.71 11.23
CA PRO A 66 -29.21 -16.34 11.43
C PRO A 66 -28.07 -15.40 11.87
N PRO A 67 -28.25 -14.07 11.75
CA PRO A 67 -27.27 -13.10 12.25
C PRO A 67 -27.01 -13.33 13.74
N LEU A 68 -25.76 -13.58 14.11
CA LEU A 68 -25.34 -13.79 15.49
C LEU A 68 -24.59 -12.55 16.00
N ASP A 69 -25.07 -11.98 17.08
CA ASP A 69 -24.35 -10.96 17.83
C ASP A 69 -23.46 -11.62 18.87
N ILE A 70 -22.16 -11.67 18.60
CA ILE A 70 -21.17 -12.23 19.53
C ILE A 70 -20.64 -11.10 20.41
N MET A 71 -20.98 -11.15 21.70
CA MET A 71 -20.38 -10.30 22.72
C MET A 71 -18.89 -10.63 22.87
N LEU A 72 -18.01 -9.76 22.37
CA LEU A 72 -16.57 -9.94 22.53
C LEU A 72 -16.19 -9.74 24.01
N PRO A 73 -15.39 -10.65 24.61
CA PRO A 73 -14.90 -10.49 25.97
C PRO A 73 -14.20 -9.14 26.17
N TRP A 74 -14.38 -8.52 27.34
CA TRP A 74 -13.78 -7.24 27.70
C TRP A 74 -12.25 -7.24 27.55
N GLN A 75 -11.62 -8.40 27.70
CA GLN A 75 -10.19 -8.65 27.53
C GLN A 75 -9.69 -8.27 26.14
N LEU A 76 -10.54 -8.31 25.10
CA LEU A 76 -10.18 -7.82 23.76
C LEU A 76 -10.02 -6.30 23.69
N ARG A 77 -10.34 -5.54 24.75
CA ARG A 77 -10.04 -4.10 24.81
C ARG A 77 -8.54 -3.82 24.83
N GLU A 78 -7.72 -4.73 25.34
CA GLU A 78 -6.27 -4.57 25.24
C GLU A 78 -5.82 -4.66 23.78
N LEU A 79 -6.39 -5.60 23.02
CA LEU A 79 -6.16 -5.70 21.58
C LEU A 79 -6.68 -4.47 20.82
N GLU A 80 -7.84 -3.95 21.19
CA GLU A 80 -8.37 -2.71 20.60
C GLU A 80 -7.45 -1.49 20.88
N ARG A 81 -6.88 -1.40 22.09
CA ARG A 81 -5.89 -0.37 22.44
C ARG A 81 -4.61 -0.52 21.64
N THR A 82 -4.06 -1.72 21.51
CA THR A 82 -2.83 -1.93 20.75
C THR A 82 -3.03 -1.60 19.27
N VAL A 83 -4.17 -1.96 18.69
CA VAL A 83 -4.52 -1.56 17.30
C VAL A 83 -4.56 -0.03 17.17
N LYS A 84 -5.17 0.68 18.13
CA LYS A 84 -5.19 2.15 18.14
C LYS A 84 -3.79 2.76 18.29
N GLU A 85 -2.93 2.18 19.12
CA GLU A 85 -1.55 2.63 19.30
C GLU A 85 -0.70 2.41 18.05
N VAL A 86 -0.83 1.25 17.41
CA VAL A 86 -0.18 0.97 16.12
C VAL A 86 -0.62 1.96 15.05
N GLN A 87 -1.90 2.32 15.04
CA GLN A 87 -2.43 3.30 14.08
C GLN A 87 -1.88 4.71 14.31
N ARG A 88 -1.77 5.16 15.57
CA ARG A 88 -1.09 6.42 15.92
C ARG A 88 0.39 6.39 15.54
N LEU A 89 1.07 5.27 15.79
CA LEU A 89 2.49 5.12 15.42
C LEU A 89 2.70 5.19 13.91
N LYS A 90 1.77 4.63 13.12
CA LYS A 90 1.81 4.77 11.65
C LYS A 90 1.73 6.22 11.22
N GLU A 91 0.85 7.01 11.83
CA GLU A 91 0.70 8.44 11.53
C GLU A 91 1.96 9.22 11.86
N THR A 92 2.59 8.96 13.01
CA THR A 92 3.85 9.63 13.40
C THR A 92 5.02 9.24 12.49
N VAL A 93 5.12 7.98 12.08
CA VAL A 93 6.14 7.53 11.12
C VAL A 93 5.94 8.18 9.75
N GLU A 94 4.70 8.29 9.26
CA GLU A 94 4.42 9.00 8.01
C GLU A 94 4.72 10.51 8.10
N GLN A 95 4.43 11.16 9.23
CA GLN A 95 4.83 12.54 9.46
C GLN A 95 6.35 12.70 9.46
N LEU A 96 7.08 11.80 10.15
CA LEU A 96 8.54 11.83 10.18
C LEU A 96 9.14 11.59 8.79
N LYS A 97 8.56 10.68 8.01
CA LYS A 97 8.96 10.42 6.63
C LYS A 97 8.79 11.65 5.76
N ARG A 98 7.68 12.39 5.89
CA ARG A 98 7.46 13.67 5.19
C ARG A 98 8.51 14.70 5.58
N ALA A 99 8.75 14.90 6.87
CA ALA A 99 9.76 15.83 7.36
C ALA A 99 11.18 15.46 6.89
N CYS A 100 11.51 14.16 6.85
CA CYS A 100 12.79 13.69 6.33
C CYS A 100 12.95 13.97 4.82
N MET A 101 11.88 13.73 4.03
CA MET A 101 11.89 14.06 2.61
C MET A 101 12.06 15.56 2.38
N GLU A 102 11.35 16.41 3.12
CA GLU A 102 11.46 17.86 3.04
C GLU A 102 12.87 18.34 3.41
N CYS A 103 13.43 17.82 4.51
CA CYS A 103 14.80 18.11 4.92
C CYS A 103 15.82 17.74 3.83
N LYS A 104 15.69 16.55 3.23
CA LYS A 104 16.56 16.09 2.14
C LYS A 104 16.45 16.97 0.90
N MET A 105 15.25 17.44 0.56
CA MET A 105 15.05 18.35 -0.57
C MET A 105 15.66 19.73 -0.30
N SER A 106 15.44 20.29 0.89
CA SER A 106 16.03 21.57 1.30
C SER A 106 17.57 21.52 1.29
N GLN A 107 18.17 20.42 1.75
CA GLN A 107 19.61 20.25 1.69
C GLN A 107 20.14 20.25 0.24
N ARG A 108 19.48 19.51 -0.66
CA ARG A 108 19.85 19.48 -2.09
C ARG A 108 19.72 20.84 -2.76
N GLU A 109 18.70 21.61 -2.39
CA GLU A 109 18.49 22.96 -2.91
C GLU A 109 19.61 23.90 -2.47
N ARG A 110 19.95 23.90 -1.17
CA ARG A 110 21.08 24.69 -0.63
C ARG A 110 22.41 24.29 -1.27
N GLU A 111 22.64 23.01 -1.53
CA GLU A 111 23.84 22.56 -2.24
C GLU A 111 23.89 23.08 -3.68
N ARG A 112 22.76 23.06 -4.40
CA ARG A 112 22.66 23.63 -5.75
C ARG A 112 22.90 25.14 -5.76
N GLU A 113 22.35 25.85 -4.79
CA GLU A 113 22.55 27.30 -4.64
C GLU A 113 24.03 27.62 -4.42
N ARG A 114 24.69 26.94 -3.47
CA ARG A 114 26.13 27.08 -3.22
C ARG A 114 26.99 26.80 -4.45
N LEU A 115 26.65 25.76 -5.23
CA LEU A 115 27.32 25.46 -6.48
C LEU A 115 27.10 26.55 -7.54
N GLY A 116 25.90 27.12 -7.58
CA GLY A 116 25.56 28.26 -8.44
C GLY A 116 26.38 29.51 -8.08
N ASP A 117 26.46 29.85 -6.81
CA ASP A 117 27.24 31.00 -6.33
C ASP A 117 28.72 30.84 -6.62
N ARG A 118 29.29 29.66 -6.35
CA ARG A 118 30.70 29.37 -6.67
C ARG A 118 31.01 29.50 -8.16
N LYS A 119 30.08 29.07 -9.03
CA LYS A 119 30.22 29.26 -10.48
C LYS A 119 30.16 30.73 -10.87
N ARG A 120 29.21 31.50 -10.32
CA ARG A 120 29.10 32.95 -10.57
C ARG A 120 30.36 33.69 -10.12
N GLU A 121 30.94 33.30 -8.99
CA GLU A 121 32.19 33.88 -8.49
C GLU A 121 33.38 33.56 -9.40
N GLN A 122 33.52 32.31 -9.86
CA GLN A 122 34.55 31.96 -10.84
C GLN A 122 34.44 32.76 -12.14
N VAL A 123 33.22 32.94 -12.65
CA VAL A 123 32.99 33.77 -13.84
C VAL A 123 33.44 35.21 -13.60
N ARG A 124 33.03 35.81 -12.47
CA ARG A 124 33.44 37.18 -12.10
C ARG A 124 34.96 37.34 -11.95
N LEU A 125 35.64 36.35 -11.38
CA LEU A 125 37.10 36.35 -11.27
C LEU A 125 37.76 36.27 -12.65
N GLY A 126 37.27 35.40 -13.53
CA GLY A 126 37.76 35.29 -14.90
C GLY A 126 37.56 36.58 -15.72
N ASP A 127 36.42 37.25 -15.57
CA ASP A 127 36.15 38.53 -16.23
C ASP A 127 37.12 39.62 -15.76
N ARG A 128 37.36 39.72 -14.44
CA ARG A 128 38.36 40.67 -13.88
C ARG A 128 39.78 40.39 -14.35
N GLU A 129 40.16 39.12 -14.53
CA GLU A 129 41.47 38.77 -15.06
C GLU A 129 41.62 39.21 -16.51
N ARG A 130 40.57 39.02 -17.33
CA ARG A 130 40.54 39.49 -18.72
C ARG A 130 40.60 41.01 -18.83
N GLU A 131 39.89 41.74 -17.96
CA GLU A 131 39.96 43.20 -17.89
C GLU A 131 41.38 43.67 -17.59
N LYS A 132 42.03 43.12 -16.56
CA LYS A 132 43.43 43.45 -16.23
C LYS A 132 44.40 43.12 -17.35
N GLU A 133 44.19 42.02 -18.07
CA GLU A 133 45.02 41.66 -19.22
C GLU A 133 44.80 42.63 -20.39
N GLY A 134 43.56 43.07 -20.61
CA GLY A 134 43.19 44.10 -21.57
C GLY A 134 43.84 45.45 -21.28
N GLU A 135 43.78 45.91 -20.03
CA GLU A 135 44.44 47.16 -19.59
C GLU A 135 45.95 47.11 -19.81
N LYS A 136 46.61 46.02 -19.40
CA LYS A 136 48.06 45.84 -19.63
C LYS A 136 48.44 45.85 -21.11
N LYS A 137 47.59 45.30 -21.99
CA LYS A 137 47.81 45.35 -23.44
C LYS A 137 47.62 46.77 -23.98
N SER A 138 46.59 47.48 -23.54
CA SER A 138 46.34 48.88 -23.90
C SER A 138 47.47 49.80 -23.47
N GLU A 139 47.98 49.68 -22.24
CA GLU A 139 49.13 50.47 -21.77
C GLU A 139 50.39 50.23 -22.60
N ARG A 140 50.69 48.97 -22.96
CA ARG A 140 51.82 48.63 -23.84
C ARG A 140 51.67 49.22 -25.23
N GLN A 141 50.44 49.25 -25.75
CA GLN A 141 50.14 49.81 -27.06
C GLN A 141 50.25 51.34 -27.04
N GLY A 142 49.64 52.01 -26.06
CA GLY A 142 49.76 53.45 -25.88
C GLY A 142 51.20 53.91 -25.60
N GLY A 143 51.98 53.11 -24.87
CA GLY A 143 53.41 53.35 -24.67
C GLY A 143 54.23 53.24 -25.96
N ARG A 144 53.88 52.30 -26.86
CA ARG A 144 54.49 52.20 -28.19
C ARG A 144 54.10 53.36 -29.09
N GLU A 145 52.83 53.78 -29.07
CA GLU A 145 52.35 54.93 -29.85
C GLU A 145 53.04 56.22 -29.44
N ARG A 146 53.11 56.52 -28.13
CA ARG A 146 53.84 57.71 -27.62
C ARG A 146 55.33 57.70 -27.98
N LYS A 147 55.96 56.51 -28.00
CA LYS A 147 57.36 56.39 -28.42
C LYS A 147 57.55 56.72 -29.90
N MET A 148 56.63 56.27 -30.77
CA MET A 148 56.65 56.59 -32.19
C MET A 148 56.35 58.08 -32.46
N GLU A 149 55.52 58.74 -31.65
CA GLU A 149 55.29 60.19 -31.75
C GLU A 149 56.55 61.00 -31.40
N MET A 150 57.25 60.66 -30.29
CA MET A 150 58.50 61.35 -29.91
C MET A 150 59.63 61.17 -30.93
N GLU A 151 59.73 60.01 -31.59
CA GLU A 151 60.73 59.81 -32.66
C GLU A 151 60.41 60.65 -33.91
N LYS A 152 59.13 60.92 -34.18
CA LYS A 152 58.70 61.74 -35.32
C LYS A 152 59.01 63.23 -35.14
N ASP A 153 58.95 63.72 -33.90
CA ASP A 153 59.23 65.13 -33.57
C ASP A 153 60.75 65.41 -33.42
N GLY A 154 61.58 64.36 -33.26
CA GLY A 154 63.03 64.47 -33.08
C GLY A 154 63.85 64.56 -34.37
N GLU A 155 63.27 64.26 -35.53
CA GLU A 155 63.98 64.23 -36.82
C GLU A 155 64.05 65.59 -37.54
N GLY A 156 63.70 66.69 -36.86
CA GLY A 156 63.67 68.04 -37.44
C GLY A 156 64.90 68.92 -37.20
N GLY A 157 65.96 68.45 -36.53
CA GLY A 157 67.02 69.37 -36.12
C GLY A 157 68.38 68.72 -35.87
N LYS A 158 69.19 68.60 -36.93
CA LYS A 158 70.63 68.91 -36.88
C LYS A 158 71.26 68.79 -38.27
N GLY A 159 71.79 69.91 -38.76
CA GLY A 159 72.62 69.96 -39.96
C GLY A 159 73.09 71.36 -40.34
N GLU A 160 73.46 72.22 -39.37
CA GLU A 160 74.24 73.43 -39.63
C GLU A 160 75.62 73.26 -38.99
N ARG A 161 76.63 73.05 -39.84
CA ARG A 161 77.98 73.64 -39.74
C ARG A 161 78.74 73.39 -41.03
#